data_AF-A0A348V597-F1
#
_entry.id   AF-A0A348V597-F1
#
_cell.length_a   1.000
_cell.length_b   1.000
_cell.length_c   1.000
_cell.angle_alpha   90.00
_cell.angle_beta   90.00
_cell.angle_gamma   90.00
#
_symmetry.space_group_name_H-M   'P 1'
#
loop_
_entity.id
_entity.type
_entity.pdbx_description
1 polymer ?
#
loop_
_entity_poly.entity_id
_entity_poly.type
_entity_poly.pdbx_seq_one_letter_code
_entity_poly.pdbx_strand_id
1 'polypeptide(L)'
;MTHSYGEQHSDLSMRDGMTTVNGTLLIQNNPDYNYLRILRSFPSIPENTLTASPTDIERYKEKLAIINEQLYDCEEAEKEKQRIRDNKSVPFDLEKLNKIDAAQKEWEEIYDQYTAITMPLAENELDILHQWREGIDSLIKLNEPLNYELVELRSQPASTGNQQRKKQLEQQIYHNRLKFHKEVDERNRKNLQKMLQEYEKLATIVEKLDNFMVDGYRIASGSVGLTALRDLYQSMLRTYSYNVEAEGAMSPFDAVQEMNKMFQRKSKDTP
;
A
#
# COMPACT_ATOMS: atom_id res chain seq x y z
N MET A 1 -40.99 22.43 39.07
CA MET A 1 -39.91 23.42 38.95
C MET A 1 -38.79 22.71 38.20
N THR A 2 -38.82 22.47 36.88
CA THR A 2 -39.02 23.38 35.72
C THR A 2 -38.10 24.59 35.73
N HIS A 3 -37.07 24.54 34.87
CA HIS A 3 -36.51 25.55 33.94
C HIS A 3 -35.37 24.82 33.19
N SER A 4 -35.45 24.44 31.89
CA SER A 4 -35.61 25.19 30.63
C SER A 4 -34.51 26.21 30.36
N TYR A 5 -33.75 25.97 29.27
CA TYR A 5 -33.27 26.85 28.18
C TYR A 5 -32.15 26.05 27.46
N GLY A 6 -32.08 25.85 26.14
CA GLY A 6 -32.78 26.40 24.99
C GLY A 6 -31.77 26.53 23.83
N GLU A 7 -32.07 25.86 22.71
CA GLU A 7 -31.68 26.15 21.30
C GLU A 7 -30.18 26.10 20.91
N GLN A 8 -29.73 25.65 19.71
CA GLN A 8 -30.21 25.94 18.35
C GLN A 8 -29.81 24.87 17.31
N HIS A 9 -30.75 24.65 16.37
CA HIS A 9 -30.65 24.40 14.92
C HIS A 9 -29.52 23.57 14.28
N SER A 10 -29.92 22.55 13.51
CA SER A 10 -29.77 22.59 12.04
C SER A 10 -30.60 21.50 11.34
N ASP A 11 -31.39 21.94 10.37
CA ASP A 11 -32.26 21.19 9.47
C ASP A 11 -31.60 19.97 8.81
N LEU A 12 -32.13 18.78 9.11
CA LEU A 12 -31.99 17.60 8.26
C LEU A 12 -33.12 17.63 7.23
N SER A 13 -32.89 18.35 6.14
CA SER A 13 -33.67 18.25 4.91
C SER A 13 -33.55 16.82 4.37
N MET A 14 -34.51 15.97 4.70
CA MET A 14 -34.79 14.73 3.98
C MET A 14 -35.10 15.08 2.52
N ARG A 15 -34.15 14.82 1.62
CA ARG A 15 -34.44 14.76 0.20
C ARG A 15 -34.90 13.35 -0.14
N ASP A 16 -36.21 13.20 -0.15
CA ASP A 16 -36.91 12.16 -0.86
C ASP A 16 -36.41 12.06 -2.31
N GLY A 17 -36.12 10.84 -2.72
CA GLY A 17 -35.79 10.46 -4.09
C GLY A 17 -36.23 9.03 -4.38
N MET A 18 -37.40 8.62 -3.87
CA MET A 18 -38.08 7.43 -4.35
C MET A 18 -38.74 7.76 -5.71
N THR A 19 -38.19 7.20 -6.78
CA THR A 19 -38.93 7.07 -8.05
C THR A 19 -38.95 5.60 -8.45
N THR A 20 -40.11 4.98 -8.27
CA THR A 20 -40.47 3.69 -8.86
C THR A 20 -40.99 3.91 -10.27
N VAL A 21 -40.33 3.31 -11.27
CA VAL A 21 -40.94 3.01 -12.57
C VAL A 21 -40.52 1.59 -12.95
N ASN A 22 -41.53 0.71 -13.11
CA ASN A 22 -41.44 -0.66 -13.63
C ASN A 22 -40.64 -1.70 -12.81
N GLY A 23 -41.06 -1.97 -11.57
CA GLY A 23 -40.92 -3.29 -10.91
C GLY A 23 -39.51 -3.87 -10.73
N THR A 24 -38.47 -3.12 -11.11
CA THR A 24 -37.07 -3.49 -10.95
C THR A 24 -36.55 -2.64 -9.81
N LEU A 25 -36.20 -3.29 -8.71
CA LEU A 25 -35.46 -2.66 -7.63
C LEU A 25 -34.08 -2.33 -8.21
N LEU A 26 -33.96 -1.15 -8.82
CA LEU A 26 -32.67 -0.54 -9.09
C LEU A 26 -32.06 -0.30 -7.71
N ILE A 27 -31.25 -1.27 -7.26
CA ILE A 27 -30.21 -1.02 -6.29
C ILE A 27 -29.54 0.24 -6.79
N GLN A 28 -29.70 1.36 -6.09
CA GLN A 28 -28.91 2.54 -6.37
C GLN A 28 -27.47 2.06 -6.33
N ASN A 29 -26.85 1.96 -7.51
CA ASN A 29 -25.43 1.76 -7.67
C ASN A 29 -24.78 2.71 -6.68
N ASN A 30 -24.04 2.19 -5.71
CA ASN A 30 -23.22 3.05 -4.89
C ASN A 30 -22.29 3.79 -5.87
N PRO A 31 -22.43 5.11 -6.07
CA PRO A 31 -21.63 5.83 -7.05
C PRO A 31 -20.15 5.93 -6.64
N ASP A 32 -19.77 5.36 -5.49
CA ASP A 32 -18.49 5.59 -4.84
C ASP A 32 -17.41 4.52 -5.01
N TYR A 33 -17.76 3.27 -5.33
CA TYR A 33 -16.74 2.28 -5.69
C TYR A 33 -16.49 2.30 -7.20
N ASN A 34 -15.48 3.06 -7.60
CA ASN A 34 -14.97 3.06 -8.96
C ASN A 34 -13.48 2.76 -8.92
N TYR A 35 -13.13 1.50 -9.23
CA TYR A 35 -11.76 0.99 -9.24
C TYR A 35 -10.80 1.94 -9.97
N LEU A 36 -11.15 2.35 -11.20
CA LEU A 36 -10.33 3.26 -11.99
C LEU A 36 -10.22 4.66 -11.38
N ARG A 37 -11.30 5.18 -10.79
CA ARG A 37 -11.29 6.48 -10.11
C ARG A 37 -10.30 6.48 -8.95
N ILE A 38 -10.34 5.44 -8.11
CA ILE A 38 -9.45 5.32 -6.96
C ILE A 38 -8.03 5.07 -7.44
N LEU A 39 -7.82 4.16 -8.39
CA LEU A 39 -6.50 3.89 -8.97
C LEU A 39 -5.83 5.17 -9.50
N ARG A 40 -6.57 6.01 -10.22
CA ARG A 40 -6.06 7.28 -10.77
C ARG A 40 -5.85 8.38 -9.73
N SER A 41 -6.36 8.19 -8.52
CA SER A 41 -6.14 9.14 -7.42
C SER A 41 -4.83 8.88 -6.68
N PHE A 42 -4.19 7.71 -6.87
CA PHE A 42 -2.89 7.42 -6.28
C PHE A 42 -1.85 8.49 -6.68
N PRO A 43 -0.99 8.92 -5.74
CA PRO A 43 0.03 9.90 -6.03
C PRO A 43 1.06 9.33 -7.02
N SER A 44 1.62 10.18 -7.87
CA SER A 44 2.74 9.83 -8.74
C SER A 44 3.99 9.45 -7.91
N ILE A 45 4.75 8.47 -8.39
CA ILE A 45 6.04 8.09 -7.79
C ILE A 45 7.05 9.24 -7.94
N PRO A 46 7.57 9.82 -6.84
CA PRO A 46 8.54 10.90 -6.90
C PRO A 46 9.88 10.46 -7.52
N GLU A 47 10.65 11.40 -8.07
CA GLU A 47 12.00 11.10 -8.59
C GLU A 47 13.08 11.12 -7.50
N ASN A 48 12.85 11.83 -6.41
CA ASN A 48 13.81 12.03 -5.33
C ASN A 48 13.70 10.99 -4.21
N THR A 49 13.16 9.79 -4.46
CA THR A 49 12.89 8.78 -3.41
C THR A 49 14.12 8.41 -2.58
N LEU A 50 15.29 8.35 -3.22
CA LEU A 50 16.54 8.01 -2.56
C LEU A 50 17.05 9.06 -1.55
N THR A 51 16.81 10.35 -1.81
CA THR A 51 17.41 11.46 -1.03
C THR A 51 16.40 12.51 -0.57
N ALA A 52 15.11 12.18 -0.64
CA ALA A 52 14.03 13.05 -0.20
C ALA A 52 14.20 13.48 1.26
N SER A 53 13.76 14.71 1.52
CA SER A 53 13.73 15.24 2.88
C SER A 53 12.61 14.60 3.70
N PRO A 54 12.68 14.60 5.05
CA PRO A 54 11.58 14.17 5.90
C PRO A 54 10.24 14.85 5.55
N THR A 55 10.28 16.14 5.21
CA THR A 55 9.10 16.90 4.80
C THR A 55 8.47 16.37 3.51
N ASP A 56 9.28 15.96 2.52
CA ASP A 56 8.77 15.40 1.27
C ASP A 56 8.14 14.02 1.50
N ILE A 57 8.76 13.22 2.37
CA ILE A 57 8.26 11.89 2.77
C ILE A 57 6.91 12.05 3.48
N GLU A 58 6.79 12.97 4.43
CA GLU A 58 5.52 13.21 5.14
C GLU A 58 4.42 13.72 4.22
N ARG A 59 4.72 14.67 3.33
CA ARG A 59 3.75 15.13 2.31
C ARG A 59 3.24 14.01 1.41
N TYR A 60 4.09 13.04 1.08
CA TYR A 60 3.68 11.88 0.30
C TYR A 60 2.81 10.93 1.12
N LYS A 61 3.15 10.69 2.39
CA LYS A 61 2.31 9.91 3.31
C LYS A 61 0.95 10.53 3.52
N GLU A 62 0.86 11.85 3.64
CA GLU A 62 -0.42 12.58 3.71
C GLU A 62 -1.29 12.32 2.48
N LYS A 63 -0.70 12.33 1.28
CA LYS A 63 -1.42 11.96 0.05
C LYS A 63 -1.89 10.51 0.06
N LEU A 64 -1.06 9.58 0.53
CA LEU A 64 -1.45 8.18 0.68
C LEU A 64 -2.52 7.97 1.76
N ALA A 65 -2.54 8.77 2.83
CA ALA A 65 -3.56 8.68 3.86
C ALA A 65 -4.96 8.95 3.31
N ILE A 66 -5.10 9.90 2.38
CA ILE A 66 -6.36 10.15 1.66
C ILE A 66 -6.82 8.91 0.89
N ILE A 67 -5.89 8.19 0.25
CA ILE A 67 -6.20 6.94 -0.45
C ILE A 67 -6.64 5.87 0.54
N ASN A 68 -5.96 5.76 1.68
CA ASN A 68 -6.31 4.78 2.71
C ASN A 68 -7.74 4.99 3.25
N GLU A 69 -8.15 6.24 3.45
CA GLU A 69 -9.52 6.61 3.83
C GLU A 69 -10.52 6.19 2.75
N GLN A 70 -10.26 6.50 1.48
CA GLN A 70 -11.13 6.08 0.38
C GLN A 70 -11.28 4.56 0.29
N LEU A 71 -10.20 3.82 0.49
CA LEU A 71 -10.23 2.36 0.50
C LEU A 71 -11.01 1.82 1.70
N TYR A 72 -10.92 2.48 2.86
CA TYR A 72 -11.71 2.11 4.04
C TYR A 72 -13.21 2.32 3.81
N ASP A 73 -13.61 3.45 3.23
CA ASP A 73 -15.00 3.72 2.87
C ASP A 73 -15.54 2.66 1.88
N CYS A 74 -14.70 2.23 0.94
CA CYS A 74 -15.04 1.15 0.01
C CYS A 74 -15.20 -0.21 0.71
N GLU A 75 -14.35 -0.52 1.69
CA GLU A 75 -14.46 -1.74 2.49
C GLU A 75 -15.77 -1.77 3.29
N GLU A 76 -16.12 -0.68 3.95
CA GLU A 76 -17.37 -0.58 4.71
C GLU A 76 -18.59 -0.70 3.78
N ALA A 77 -18.54 -0.06 2.61
CA ALA A 77 -19.58 -0.21 1.59
C ALA A 77 -19.72 -1.65 1.08
N GLU A 78 -18.63 -2.36 0.82
CA GLU A 78 -18.67 -3.77 0.40
C GLU A 78 -19.17 -4.69 1.51
N LYS A 79 -18.78 -4.44 2.78
CA LYS A 79 -19.33 -5.18 3.94
C LYS A 79 -20.83 -4.98 4.07
N GLU A 80 -21.33 -3.76 3.89
CA GLU A 80 -22.77 -3.50 3.96
C GLU A 80 -23.52 -4.15 2.80
N LYS A 81 -22.98 -4.10 1.58
CA LYS A 81 -23.54 -4.85 0.44
C LYS A 81 -23.58 -6.35 0.74
N GLN A 82 -22.52 -6.91 1.32
CA GLN A 82 -22.49 -8.31 1.73
C GLN A 82 -23.57 -8.61 2.78
N ARG A 83 -23.69 -7.77 3.82
CA ARG A 83 -24.73 -7.92 4.86
C ARG A 83 -26.14 -7.89 4.27
N ILE A 84 -26.42 -6.98 3.34
CA ILE A 84 -27.72 -6.91 2.66
C ILE A 84 -27.99 -8.19 1.86
N ARG A 85 -26.97 -8.73 1.18
CA ARG A 85 -27.07 -9.99 0.43
C ARG A 85 -27.34 -11.18 1.33
N ASP A 86 -26.59 -11.33 2.42
CA ASP A 86 -26.73 -12.45 3.34
C ASP A 86 -28.12 -12.51 3.98
N ASN A 87 -28.79 -11.35 4.10
CA ASN A 87 -30.15 -11.24 4.61
C ASN A 87 -31.25 -11.42 3.54
N LYS A 88 -30.91 -11.53 2.26
CA LYS A 88 -31.87 -11.81 1.17
C LYS A 88 -31.93 -13.32 0.92
N SER A 89 -33.09 -13.92 1.13
CA SER A 89 -33.35 -15.30 0.75
C SER A 89 -33.42 -15.42 -0.79
N VAL A 90 -32.50 -16.18 -1.37
CA VAL A 90 -32.53 -16.54 -2.80
C VAL A 90 -33.06 -17.97 -2.94
N PRO A 91 -34.17 -18.22 -3.64
CA PRO A 91 -34.73 -19.56 -3.78
C PRO A 91 -33.75 -20.51 -4.47
N PHE A 92 -33.37 -21.59 -3.80
CA PHE A 92 -32.45 -22.60 -4.32
C PHE A 92 -33.19 -23.75 -5.03
N ASP A 93 -32.69 -24.18 -6.18
CA ASP A 93 -33.12 -25.40 -6.88
C ASP A 93 -31.91 -26.14 -7.48
N LEU A 94 -32.10 -27.42 -7.83
CA LEU A 94 -31.02 -28.30 -8.33
C LEU A 94 -30.52 -27.92 -9.73
N GLU A 95 -31.35 -27.30 -10.57
CA GLU A 95 -30.92 -26.85 -11.91
C GLU A 95 -29.97 -25.66 -11.83
N LYS A 96 -30.12 -24.81 -10.82
CA LYS A 96 -29.18 -23.72 -10.50
C LYS A 96 -27.79 -24.23 -10.11
N LEU A 97 -27.68 -25.41 -9.49
CA LEU A 97 -26.38 -25.94 -9.06
C LEU A 97 -25.43 -26.18 -10.23
N ASN A 98 -25.89 -26.83 -11.31
CA ASN A 98 -25.07 -27.07 -12.50
C ASN A 98 -24.64 -25.77 -13.19
N LYS A 99 -25.49 -24.74 -13.15
CA LYS A 99 -25.17 -23.41 -13.69
C LYS A 99 -24.14 -22.69 -12.82
N ILE A 100 -24.23 -22.82 -11.50
CA ILE A 100 -23.25 -22.25 -10.56
C ILE A 100 -21.88 -22.90 -10.78
N ASP A 101 -21.81 -24.22 -10.97
CA ASP A 101 -20.54 -24.91 -11.24
C ASP A 101 -19.89 -24.48 -12.56
N ALA A 102 -20.69 -24.28 -13.62
CA ALA A 102 -20.20 -23.75 -14.88
C ALA A 102 -19.72 -22.29 -14.75
N ALA A 103 -20.49 -21.48 -14.02
CA ALA A 103 -20.17 -20.09 -13.74
C ALA A 103 -18.89 -19.93 -12.91
N GLN A 104 -18.65 -20.83 -11.96
CA GLN A 104 -17.41 -20.88 -11.17
C GLN A 104 -16.19 -21.09 -12.07
N LYS A 105 -16.27 -22.01 -13.04
CA LYS A 105 -15.17 -22.25 -13.99
C LYS A 105 -14.90 -21.05 -14.88
N GLU A 106 -15.95 -20.39 -15.38
CA GLU A 106 -15.78 -19.16 -16.17
C GLU A 106 -15.17 -18.04 -15.32
N TRP A 107 -15.59 -17.90 -14.06
CA TRP A 107 -14.98 -16.95 -13.13
C TRP A 107 -13.50 -17.23 -12.91
N GLU A 108 -13.12 -18.50 -12.74
CA GLU A 108 -11.73 -18.93 -12.59
C GLU A 108 -10.88 -18.60 -13.84
N GLU A 109 -11.42 -18.83 -15.04
CA GLU A 109 -10.73 -18.46 -16.30
C GLU A 109 -10.50 -16.94 -16.44
N ILE A 110 -11.42 -16.12 -15.91
CA ILE A 110 -11.24 -14.67 -15.86
C ILE A 110 -10.24 -14.30 -14.75
N TYR A 111 -10.28 -14.98 -13.62
CA TYR A 111 -9.37 -14.77 -12.50
C TYR A 111 -7.93 -15.12 -12.87
N ASP A 112 -7.72 -16.14 -13.70
CA ASP A 112 -6.40 -16.49 -14.25
C ASP A 112 -5.80 -15.36 -15.10
N GLN A 113 -6.62 -14.58 -15.81
CA GLN A 113 -6.16 -13.39 -16.52
C GLN A 113 -5.71 -12.29 -15.56
N TYR A 114 -6.41 -12.15 -14.42
CA TYR A 114 -6.02 -11.24 -13.36
C TYR A 114 -4.69 -11.65 -12.70
N THR A 115 -4.52 -12.94 -12.37
CA THR A 115 -3.29 -13.45 -11.74
C THR A 115 -2.09 -13.39 -12.68
N ALA A 116 -2.28 -13.65 -13.97
CA ALA A 116 -1.22 -13.53 -14.99
C ALA A 116 -0.58 -12.13 -15.05
N ILE A 117 -1.32 -11.08 -14.66
CA ILE A 117 -0.82 -9.70 -14.60
C ILE A 117 -0.26 -9.38 -13.21
N THR A 118 -0.96 -9.78 -12.14
CA THR A 118 -0.61 -9.38 -10.77
C THR A 118 0.53 -10.19 -10.16
N MET A 119 0.63 -11.49 -10.44
CA MET A 119 1.67 -12.36 -9.86
C MET A 119 3.09 -11.90 -10.22
N PRO A 120 3.45 -11.61 -11.48
CA PRO A 120 4.81 -11.17 -11.81
C PRO A 120 5.22 -9.86 -11.13
N LEU A 121 4.24 -9.00 -10.80
CA LEU A 121 4.48 -7.75 -10.09
C LEU A 121 4.83 -8.03 -8.62
N ALA A 122 4.05 -8.90 -7.97
CA ALA A 122 4.28 -9.31 -6.59
C ALA A 122 5.60 -10.08 -6.44
N GLU A 123 5.93 -10.96 -7.39
CA GLU A 123 7.22 -11.68 -7.43
C GLU A 123 8.39 -10.69 -7.52
N ASN A 124 8.32 -9.70 -8.41
CA ASN A 124 9.37 -8.70 -8.52
C ASN A 124 9.49 -7.83 -7.25
N GLU A 125 8.40 -7.54 -6.54
CA GLU A 125 8.49 -6.88 -5.22
C GLU A 125 9.24 -7.73 -4.20
N LEU A 126 8.98 -9.05 -4.17
CA LEU A 126 9.68 -9.97 -3.28
C LEU A 126 11.17 -10.06 -3.64
N ASP A 127 11.50 -10.07 -4.93
CA ASP A 127 12.90 -10.07 -5.40
C ASP A 127 13.64 -8.80 -4.98
N ILE A 128 13.00 -7.63 -5.08
CA ILE A 128 13.57 -6.35 -4.64
C ILE A 128 13.82 -6.37 -3.13
N LEU A 129 12.85 -6.86 -2.35
CA LEU A 129 13.02 -7.03 -0.91
C LEU A 129 14.16 -7.99 -0.55
N HIS A 130 14.28 -9.09 -1.30
CA HIS A 130 15.33 -10.08 -1.08
C HIS A 130 16.71 -9.50 -1.38
N GLN A 131 16.89 -8.87 -2.55
CA GLN A 131 18.13 -8.19 -2.93
C GLN A 131 18.53 -7.14 -1.88
N TRP A 132 17.56 -6.35 -1.42
CA TRP A 132 17.79 -5.36 -0.37
C TRP A 132 18.30 -6.00 0.92
N ARG A 133 17.67 -7.09 1.35
CA ARG A 133 18.04 -7.80 2.57
C ARG A 133 19.46 -8.37 2.49
N GLU A 134 19.80 -9.05 1.41
CA GLU A 134 21.14 -9.63 1.21
C GLU A 134 22.22 -8.55 1.18
N GLY A 135 21.92 -7.43 0.54
CA GLY A 135 22.87 -6.36 0.39
C GLY A 135 23.05 -5.49 1.63
N ILE A 136 22.07 -5.43 2.54
CA ILE A 136 22.27 -4.76 3.84
C ILE A 136 23.32 -5.45 4.69
N ASP A 137 23.34 -6.79 4.74
CA ASP A 137 24.37 -7.51 5.49
C ASP A 137 25.77 -7.17 4.96
N SER A 138 25.89 -7.00 3.64
CA SER A 138 27.13 -6.58 2.98
C SER A 138 27.48 -5.12 3.32
N LEU A 139 26.50 -4.23 3.35
CA LEU A 139 26.67 -2.82 3.71
C LEU A 139 27.09 -2.65 5.19
N ILE A 140 26.53 -3.43 6.10
CA ILE A 140 26.90 -3.43 7.52
C ILE A 140 28.37 -3.83 7.67
N LYS A 141 28.78 -4.94 7.05
CA LYS A 141 30.18 -5.41 7.07
C LYS A 141 31.15 -4.39 6.46
N LEU A 142 30.75 -3.75 5.36
CA LEU A 142 31.56 -2.72 4.71
C LEU A 142 31.77 -1.49 5.61
N ASN A 143 30.74 -1.09 6.36
CA ASN A 143 30.79 0.10 7.21
C ASN A 143 31.29 -0.19 8.63
N GLU A 144 31.37 -1.46 9.05
CA GLU A 144 31.82 -1.87 10.38
C GLU A 144 33.16 -1.22 10.81
N PRO A 145 34.27 -1.31 10.04
CA PRO A 145 35.53 -0.68 10.44
C PRO A 145 35.43 0.85 10.55
N LEU A 146 34.65 1.49 9.67
CA LEU A 146 34.45 2.95 9.68
C LEU A 146 33.66 3.38 10.93
N ASN A 147 32.68 2.58 11.32
CA ASN A 147 31.88 2.80 12.52
C ASN A 147 32.71 2.63 13.79
N TYR A 148 33.58 1.61 13.87
CA TYR A 148 34.50 1.46 15.00
C TYR A 148 35.42 2.68 15.16
N GLU A 149 36.03 3.13 14.07
CA GLU A 149 36.91 4.32 14.10
C GLU A 149 36.12 5.59 14.52
N LEU A 150 34.88 5.75 14.07
CA LEU A 150 34.00 6.84 14.51
C LEU A 150 33.72 6.80 16.02
N VAL A 151 33.55 5.61 16.61
CA VAL A 151 33.35 5.45 18.06
C VAL A 151 34.62 5.83 18.82
N GLU A 152 35.79 5.39 18.34
CA GLU A 152 37.07 5.75 18.96
C GLU A 152 37.30 7.26 18.93
N LEU A 153 37.08 7.91 17.79
CA LEU A 153 37.24 9.36 17.63
C LEU A 153 36.30 10.18 18.54
N ARG A 154 35.12 9.65 18.91
CA ARG A 154 34.23 10.31 19.88
C ARG A 154 34.81 10.36 21.29
N SER A 155 35.67 9.41 21.64
CA SER A 155 36.31 9.33 22.96
C SER A 155 37.57 10.18 23.04
N GLN A 156 38.02 10.74 21.91
CA GLN A 156 39.22 11.57 21.83
C GLN A 156 38.89 13.07 21.99
N PRO A 157 39.86 13.89 22.44
CA PRO A 157 39.69 15.34 22.49
C PRO A 157 39.33 15.92 21.12
N ALA A 158 38.47 16.94 21.11
CA ALA A 158 38.10 17.65 19.90
C ALA A 158 39.30 18.45 19.37
N SER A 159 40.00 17.89 18.37
CA SER A 159 41.04 18.55 17.61
C SER A 159 40.56 18.77 16.17
N THR A 160 41.14 19.74 15.46
CA THR A 160 40.84 19.99 14.04
C THR A 160 41.05 18.73 13.20
N GLY A 161 42.10 17.95 13.49
CA GLY A 161 42.37 16.68 12.82
C GLY A 161 41.29 15.63 13.08
N ASN A 162 40.85 15.48 14.34
CA ASN A 162 39.81 14.52 14.72
C ASN A 162 38.44 14.89 14.12
N GLN A 163 38.11 16.18 14.07
CA GLN A 163 36.89 16.66 13.44
C GLN A 163 36.89 16.42 11.92
N GLN A 164 38.02 16.68 11.26
CA GLN A 164 38.16 16.44 9.82
C GLN A 164 38.06 14.95 9.50
N ARG A 165 38.70 14.09 10.30
CA ARG A 165 38.63 12.63 10.12
C ARG A 165 37.22 12.10 10.35
N LYS A 166 36.52 12.58 11.38
CA LYS A 166 35.11 12.24 11.64
C LYS A 166 34.23 12.54 10.42
N LYS A 167 34.36 13.75 9.86
CA LYS A 167 33.61 14.14 8.65
C LYS A 167 33.92 13.24 7.45
N GLN A 168 35.18 12.88 7.25
CA GLN A 168 35.58 11.95 6.17
C GLN A 168 34.94 10.58 6.33
N LEU A 169 34.88 10.04 7.55
CA LEU A 169 34.27 8.74 7.82
C LEU A 169 32.74 8.79 7.61
N GLU A 170 32.08 9.83 8.12
CA GLU A 170 30.64 10.06 7.90
C GLU A 170 30.30 10.13 6.40
N GLN A 171 31.15 10.81 5.62
CA GLN A 171 31.02 10.90 4.15
C GLN A 171 31.19 9.55 3.45
N GLN A 172 32.16 8.74 3.88
CA GLN A 172 32.38 7.40 3.30
C GLN A 172 31.20 6.47 3.59
N ILE A 173 30.68 6.48 4.83
CA ILE A 173 29.52 5.68 5.21
C ILE A 173 28.29 6.10 4.42
N TYR A 174 28.07 7.41 4.27
CA TYR A 174 26.99 7.94 3.45
C TYR A 174 27.11 7.49 1.99
N HIS A 175 28.30 7.59 1.37
CA HIS A 175 28.52 7.14 -0.01
C HIS A 175 28.29 5.64 -0.19
N ASN A 176 28.70 4.82 0.78
CA ASN A 176 28.45 3.38 0.76
C ASN A 176 26.95 3.07 0.78
N ARG A 177 26.18 3.75 1.65
CA ARG A 177 24.71 3.65 1.67
C ARG A 177 24.10 4.08 0.36
N LEU A 178 24.45 5.27 -0.14
CA LEU A 178 23.91 5.82 -1.37
C LEU A 178 24.14 4.87 -2.55
N LYS A 179 25.37 4.35 -2.69
CA LYS A 179 25.72 3.39 -3.74
C LYS A 179 24.87 2.12 -3.67
N PHE A 180 24.70 1.57 -2.47
CA PHE A 180 23.94 0.34 -2.26
C PHE A 180 22.44 0.53 -2.54
N HIS A 181 21.84 1.56 -1.95
CA HIS A 181 20.40 1.78 -2.03
C HIS A 181 19.94 2.26 -3.41
N LYS A 182 20.82 2.89 -4.21
CA LYS A 182 20.47 3.43 -5.53
C LYS A 182 19.83 2.40 -6.47
N GLU A 183 20.43 1.22 -6.61
CA GLU A 183 19.94 0.21 -7.54
C GLU A 183 18.58 -0.37 -7.10
N VAL A 184 18.43 -0.62 -5.80
CA VAL A 184 17.19 -1.15 -5.22
C VAL A 184 16.07 -0.10 -5.30
N ASP A 185 16.37 1.17 -4.99
CA ASP A 185 15.43 2.29 -5.14
C ASP A 185 14.95 2.44 -6.58
N GLU A 186 15.86 2.39 -7.55
CA GLU A 186 15.51 2.50 -8.97
C GLU A 186 14.62 1.33 -9.42
N ARG A 187 14.93 0.10 -9.01
CA ARG A 187 14.08 -1.07 -9.29
C ARG A 187 12.70 -0.93 -8.65
N ASN A 188 12.63 -0.46 -7.41
CA ASN A 188 11.37 -0.22 -6.71
C ASN A 188 10.50 0.81 -7.42
N ARG A 189 11.06 1.97 -7.78
CA ARG A 189 10.32 3.00 -8.52
C ARG A 189 9.78 2.49 -9.85
N LYS A 190 10.61 1.78 -10.62
CA LYS A 190 10.18 1.17 -11.89
C LYS A 190 9.07 0.14 -11.68
N ASN A 191 9.16 -0.67 -10.61
CA ASN A 191 8.12 -1.62 -10.28
C ASN A 191 6.80 -0.94 -9.93
N LEU A 192 6.81 0.08 -9.05
CA LEU A 192 5.61 0.82 -8.67
C LEU A 192 4.96 1.53 -9.86
N GLN A 193 5.77 2.12 -10.75
CA GLN A 193 5.28 2.69 -12.01
C GLN A 193 4.62 1.63 -12.90
N LYS A 194 5.25 0.45 -13.03
CA LYS A 194 4.69 -0.67 -13.78
C LYS A 194 3.39 -1.17 -13.14
N MET A 195 3.32 -1.28 -11.82
CA MET A 195 2.10 -1.67 -11.12
C MET A 195 0.94 -0.73 -11.43
N LEU A 196 1.14 0.59 -11.33
CA LEU A 196 0.12 1.58 -11.70
C LEU A 196 -0.38 1.38 -13.13
N GLN A 197 0.54 1.18 -14.09
CA GLN A 197 0.20 0.97 -15.50
C GLN A 197 -0.54 -0.34 -15.76
N GLU A 198 -0.08 -1.45 -15.18
CA GLU A 198 -0.70 -2.77 -15.36
C GLU A 198 -2.07 -2.83 -14.66
N TYR A 199 -2.22 -2.18 -13.52
CA TYR A 199 -3.49 -2.13 -12.79
C TYR A 199 -4.55 -1.33 -13.57
N GLU A 200 -4.16 -0.31 -14.34
CA GLU A 200 -5.11 0.36 -15.23
C GLU A 200 -5.70 -0.61 -16.28
N LYS A 201 -4.88 -1.56 -16.78
CA LYS A 201 -5.34 -2.58 -17.75
C LYS A 201 -6.28 -3.60 -17.11
N LEU A 202 -6.19 -3.80 -15.79
CA LEU A 202 -7.05 -4.72 -15.05
C LEU A 202 -8.50 -4.23 -14.93
N ALA A 203 -8.79 -2.96 -15.22
CA ALA A 203 -10.10 -2.37 -14.98
C ALA A 203 -11.27 -3.21 -15.52
N THR A 204 -11.21 -3.65 -16.78
CA THR A 204 -12.27 -4.45 -17.39
C THR A 204 -12.36 -5.87 -16.79
N ILE A 205 -11.22 -6.44 -16.39
CA ILE A 205 -11.17 -7.77 -15.75
C ILE A 205 -11.76 -7.69 -14.34
N VAL A 206 -11.37 -6.67 -13.57
CA VAL A 206 -11.89 -6.37 -12.24
C VAL A 206 -13.39 -6.10 -12.28
N GLU A 207 -13.87 -5.30 -13.23
CA GLU A 207 -15.30 -5.03 -13.37
C GLU A 207 -16.09 -6.31 -13.63
N LYS A 208 -15.58 -7.21 -14.47
CA LYS A 208 -16.19 -8.52 -14.70
C LYS A 208 -16.20 -9.37 -13.45
N LEU A 209 -15.05 -9.52 -12.77
CA LEU A 209 -14.92 -10.36 -11.58
C LEU A 209 -15.77 -9.85 -10.40
N ASP A 210 -15.78 -8.54 -10.16
CA ASP A 210 -16.54 -7.93 -9.06
C ASP A 210 -18.05 -8.04 -9.28
N ASN A 211 -18.52 -8.02 -10.54
CA ASN A 211 -19.94 -8.07 -10.87
C ASN A 211 -20.42 -9.43 -11.39
N PHE A 212 -19.57 -10.48 -11.33
CA PHE A 212 -19.89 -11.79 -11.88
C PHE A 212 -21.02 -12.47 -11.09
N MET A 213 -22.18 -12.63 -11.72
CA MET A 213 -23.38 -13.21 -11.12
C MET A 213 -24.12 -14.14 -12.08
N VAL A 214 -24.69 -15.22 -11.54
CA VAL A 214 -25.53 -16.18 -12.29
C VAL A 214 -26.79 -16.49 -11.49
N ASP A 215 -27.96 -16.34 -12.12
CA ASP A 215 -29.28 -16.60 -11.52
C ASP A 215 -29.50 -15.92 -10.15
N GLY A 216 -28.90 -14.73 -9.97
CA GLY A 216 -28.96 -13.95 -8.73
C GLY A 216 -27.92 -14.33 -7.67
N TYR A 217 -27.08 -15.32 -7.94
CA TYR A 217 -25.95 -15.73 -7.10
C TYR A 217 -24.67 -15.06 -7.57
N ARG A 218 -23.95 -14.41 -6.64
CA ARG A 218 -22.59 -13.95 -6.89
C ARG A 218 -21.62 -15.12 -6.69
N ILE A 219 -20.68 -15.27 -7.61
CA ILE A 219 -19.73 -16.39 -7.56
C ILE A 219 -18.62 -16.17 -6.53
N ALA A 220 -18.17 -14.91 -6.34
CA ALA A 220 -17.20 -14.55 -5.32
C ALA A 220 -17.80 -13.64 -4.24
N SER A 221 -17.41 -13.84 -2.98
CA SER A 221 -17.85 -13.01 -1.86
C SER A 221 -17.12 -11.66 -1.78
N GLY A 222 -15.84 -11.62 -2.16
CA GLY A 222 -14.98 -10.43 -2.11
C GLY A 222 -14.97 -9.57 -3.37
N SER A 223 -14.42 -8.36 -3.26
CA SER A 223 -14.07 -7.51 -4.41
C SER A 223 -12.60 -7.70 -4.74
N VAL A 224 -12.34 -8.22 -5.95
CA VAL A 224 -11.00 -8.37 -6.53
C VAL A 224 -10.38 -7.01 -6.74
N GLY A 225 -11.15 -6.02 -7.20
CA GLY A 225 -10.63 -4.66 -7.40
C GLY A 225 -10.20 -3.98 -6.10
N LEU A 226 -10.95 -4.15 -5.01
CA LEU A 226 -10.60 -3.59 -3.71
C LEU A 226 -9.33 -4.24 -3.15
N THR A 227 -9.21 -5.57 -3.32
CA THR A 227 -8.00 -6.32 -2.98
C THR A 227 -6.79 -5.77 -3.74
N ALA A 228 -6.91 -5.62 -5.07
CA ALA A 228 -5.85 -5.04 -5.89
C ALA A 228 -5.46 -3.64 -5.40
N LEU A 229 -6.42 -2.73 -5.20
CA LEU A 229 -6.11 -1.38 -4.73
C LEU A 229 -5.42 -1.37 -3.35
N ARG A 230 -5.78 -2.31 -2.46
CA ARG A 230 -5.11 -2.50 -1.17
C ARG A 230 -3.68 -3.00 -1.34
N ASP A 231 -3.44 -3.95 -2.23
CA ASP A 231 -2.10 -4.45 -2.53
C ASP A 231 -1.22 -3.31 -3.07
N LEU A 232 -1.71 -2.56 -4.06
CA LEU A 232 -1.02 -1.38 -4.58
C LEU A 232 -0.73 -0.36 -3.48
N TYR A 233 -1.69 -0.08 -2.59
CA TYR A 233 -1.46 0.82 -1.46
C TYR A 233 -0.32 0.34 -0.55
N GLN A 234 -0.26 -0.96 -0.23
CA GLN A 234 0.83 -1.52 0.56
C GLN A 234 2.18 -1.39 -0.15
N SER A 235 2.23 -1.57 -1.46
CA SER A 235 3.43 -1.34 -2.27
C SER A 235 3.83 0.13 -2.27
N MET A 236 2.87 1.04 -2.43
CA MET A 236 3.10 2.48 -2.46
C MET A 236 3.63 3.03 -1.12
N LEU A 237 3.29 2.41 0.02
CA LEU A 237 3.90 2.74 1.31
C LEU A 237 5.42 2.54 1.32
N ARG A 238 5.96 1.72 0.41
CA ARG A 238 7.40 1.44 0.28
C ARG A 238 8.14 2.39 -0.65
N THR A 239 7.49 3.44 -1.15
CA THR A 239 8.08 4.43 -2.07
C THR A 239 9.41 4.99 -1.54
N TYR A 240 9.52 5.19 -0.22
CA TYR A 240 10.71 5.72 0.44
C TYR A 240 11.47 4.70 1.29
N SER A 241 11.19 3.39 1.16
CA SER A 241 11.83 2.35 1.98
C SER A 241 13.36 2.27 1.83
N TYR A 242 13.90 2.85 0.74
CA TYR A 242 15.32 2.83 0.42
C TYR A 242 15.97 4.22 0.50
N ASN A 243 15.28 5.19 1.10
CA ASN A 243 15.81 6.53 1.32
C ASN A 243 17.07 6.49 2.20
N VAL A 244 18.11 7.23 1.83
CA VAL A 244 19.35 7.37 2.60
C VAL A 244 19.49 8.72 3.31
N GLU A 245 18.45 9.55 3.20
CA GLU A 245 18.39 10.97 3.54
C GLU A 245 19.49 11.81 2.85
N ALA A 246 19.48 13.12 3.07
CA ALA A 246 20.57 13.97 2.64
C ALA A 246 21.84 13.70 3.47
N GLU A 247 23.02 13.93 2.87
CA GLU A 247 24.30 13.82 3.59
C GLU A 247 24.27 14.65 4.88
N GLY A 248 24.54 14.01 6.02
CA GLY A 248 24.57 14.65 7.33
C GLY A 248 23.19 14.85 8.00
N ALA A 249 22.08 14.49 7.34
CA ALA A 249 20.75 14.52 7.96
C ALA A 249 20.55 13.37 8.97
N MET A 250 21.06 12.18 8.63
CA MET A 250 21.06 11.01 9.50
C MET A 250 22.48 10.72 10.00
N SER A 251 22.66 10.57 11.32
CA SER A 251 23.96 10.14 11.82
C SER A 251 24.23 8.69 11.41
N PRO A 252 25.50 8.29 11.17
CA PRO A 252 25.82 6.90 10.84
C PRO A 252 25.32 5.87 11.86
N PHE A 253 25.21 6.26 13.11
CA PHE A 253 24.74 5.38 14.20
C PHE A 253 23.22 5.19 14.15
N ASP A 254 22.48 6.25 13.86
CA ASP A 254 21.02 6.16 13.67
C ASP A 254 20.71 5.31 12.44
N ALA A 255 21.51 5.43 11.38
CA ALA A 255 21.42 4.56 10.22
C ALA A 255 21.65 3.09 10.56
N VAL A 256 22.67 2.77 11.38
CA VAL A 256 22.91 1.40 11.86
C VAL A 256 21.77 0.91 12.77
N GLN A 257 21.22 1.76 13.63
CA GLN A 257 20.08 1.39 14.47
C GLN A 257 18.80 1.16 13.67
N GLU A 258 18.51 1.97 12.66
CA GLU A 258 17.38 1.73 11.76
C GLU A 258 17.54 0.40 11.03
N MET A 259 18.71 0.14 10.44
CA MET A 259 19.00 -1.14 9.81
C MET A 259 18.76 -2.28 10.81
N ASN A 260 19.34 -2.22 12.02
CA ASN A 260 19.14 -3.24 13.04
C ASN A 260 17.66 -3.41 13.48
N LYS A 261 16.90 -2.33 13.65
CA LYS A 261 15.47 -2.38 13.99
C LYS A 261 14.63 -3.03 12.89
N MET A 262 14.97 -2.80 11.63
CA MET A 262 14.28 -3.40 10.48
C MET A 262 14.52 -4.92 10.38
N PHE A 263 15.64 -5.44 10.89
CA PHE A 263 15.97 -6.89 10.87
C PHE A 263 15.74 -7.63 12.20
N GLN A 264 15.66 -6.94 13.33
CA GLN A 264 15.44 -7.55 14.65
C GLN A 264 13.97 -7.86 14.98
N ARG A 265 13.06 -7.91 14.00
CA ARG A 265 11.77 -8.61 14.18
C ARG A 265 11.99 -10.14 14.15
N LYS A 266 12.72 -10.67 15.14
CA LYS A 266 12.76 -12.09 15.58
C LYS A 266 13.75 -12.23 16.74
N SER A 267 13.29 -11.97 17.97
CA SER A 267 13.83 -12.56 19.22
C SER A 267 13.08 -12.14 20.49
N LYS A 268 11.85 -11.62 20.40
CA LYS A 268 10.98 -11.42 21.57
C LYS A 268 9.68 -12.18 21.38
N ASP A 269 9.80 -13.49 21.29
CA ASP A 269 8.75 -14.47 21.58
C ASP A 269 9.44 -15.84 21.70
N THR A 270 10.15 -16.03 22.80
CA THR A 270 10.39 -17.37 23.34
C THR A 270 10.24 -17.25 24.86
N PRO A 271 9.23 -17.90 25.47
CA PRO A 271 9.10 -17.95 26.93
C PRO A 271 10.27 -18.68 27.60
#